data_AF-A0A9E3SNZ1-F1
#
_entry.id   AF-A0A9E3SNZ1-F1
#
_cell.length_a   1.000
_cell.length_b   1.000
_cell.length_c   1.000
_cell.angle_alpha   90.00
_cell.angle_beta   90.00
_cell.angle_gamma   90.00
#
_symmetry.space_group_name_H-M   'P 1'
#
loop_
_entity.id
_entity.type
_entity.pdbx_description
1 polymer ?
#
loop_
_entity_poly.entity_id
_entity_poly.type
_entity_poly.pdbx_seq_one_letter_code
_entity_poly.pdbx_strand_id
1 'polypeptide(L)'
;AAPAVNAAALAAYWKQLPSELRVDSAIAATAARYHLALGGTTEAQAIVENALEAGWDAGLVALYADCAGASALPLIERAEKWLRSHARDPALLLTLGKLCMRQELWGKAQSYIEASLALEPTHEGHMTLAALMEKLGKPQEAVRHFRRSAELAG
;
A
#
# COMPACT_ATOMS: atom_id res chain seq x y z
N ALA A 1 18.69 -28.86 -7.16
CA ALA A 1 18.11 -28.00 -6.13
C ALA A 1 17.83 -26.65 -6.78
N ALA A 2 16.59 -26.15 -6.73
CA ALA A 2 16.33 -24.77 -7.13
C ALA A 2 17.23 -23.86 -6.27
N PRO A 3 17.95 -22.88 -6.86
CA PRO A 3 18.74 -21.97 -6.05
C PRO A 3 17.81 -21.32 -5.02
N ALA A 4 18.20 -21.33 -3.76
CA ALA A 4 17.50 -20.58 -2.72
C ALA A 4 17.43 -19.13 -3.21
N VAL A 5 16.23 -18.68 -3.58
CA VAL A 5 16.02 -17.32 -4.06
C VAL A 5 16.38 -16.39 -2.90
N ASN A 6 17.51 -15.73 -3.02
CA ASN A 6 17.94 -14.68 -2.10
C ASN A 6 17.71 -13.31 -2.75
N ALA A 7 17.60 -12.26 -1.93
CA ALA A 7 17.24 -10.92 -2.40
C ALA A 7 18.17 -10.41 -3.53
N ALA A 8 19.46 -10.75 -3.46
CA ALA A 8 20.45 -10.35 -4.47
C ALA A 8 20.20 -11.01 -5.83
N ALA A 9 19.90 -12.32 -5.86
CA ALA A 9 19.60 -13.03 -7.10
C ALA A 9 18.30 -12.50 -7.74
N LEU A 10 17.28 -12.20 -6.94
CA LEU A 10 16.03 -11.61 -7.42
C LEU A 10 16.27 -10.21 -8.02
N ALA A 11 17.02 -9.36 -7.32
CA ALA A 11 17.38 -8.02 -7.82
C ALA A 11 18.18 -8.08 -9.14
N ALA A 12 19.10 -9.04 -9.26
CA ALA A 12 19.88 -9.25 -10.48
C ALA A 12 18.99 -9.72 -11.64
N TYR A 13 18.09 -10.68 -11.39
CA TYR A 13 17.15 -11.16 -12.40
C TYR A 13 16.19 -10.05 -12.86
N TRP A 14 15.65 -9.26 -11.92
CA TRP A 14 14.79 -8.13 -12.23
C TRP A 14 15.45 -7.18 -13.24
N LYS A 15 16.72 -6.84 -13.03
CA LYS A 15 17.49 -5.95 -13.93
C LYS A 15 17.71 -6.51 -15.33
N GLN A 16 17.63 -7.84 -15.51
CA GLN A 16 17.80 -8.50 -16.81
C GLN A 16 16.50 -8.53 -17.63
N LEU A 17 15.34 -8.27 -17.01
CA LEU A 17 14.09 -8.22 -17.74
C LEU A 17 14.04 -7.02 -18.70
N PRO A 18 13.44 -7.20 -19.90
CA PRO A 18 13.10 -6.09 -20.80
C PRO A 18 12.39 -4.95 -20.06
N SER A 19 12.66 -3.71 -20.45
CA SER A 19 12.06 -2.51 -19.84
C SER A 19 10.54 -2.58 -19.78
N GLU A 20 9.93 -3.14 -20.82
CA GLU A 20 8.48 -3.24 -21.00
C GLU A 20 7.85 -4.15 -19.93
N LEU A 21 8.53 -5.27 -19.61
CA LEU A 21 8.07 -6.19 -18.57
C LEU A 21 8.29 -5.62 -17.16
N ARG A 22 9.26 -4.73 -16.98
CA ARG A 22 9.53 -4.11 -15.67
C ARG A 22 8.50 -3.04 -15.28
N VAL A 23 7.74 -2.53 -16.25
CA VAL A 23 6.68 -1.53 -16.02
C VAL A 23 5.27 -2.11 -16.14
N ASP A 24 5.14 -3.36 -16.61
CA ASP A 24 3.87 -4.07 -16.54
C ASP A 24 3.43 -4.23 -15.08
N SER A 25 2.21 -3.78 -14.76
CA SER A 25 1.72 -3.68 -13.39
C SER A 25 1.66 -5.05 -12.68
N ALA A 26 1.30 -6.12 -13.39
CA ALA A 26 1.19 -7.45 -12.79
C ALA A 26 2.59 -8.04 -12.50
N ILE A 27 3.54 -7.86 -13.41
CA ILE A 27 4.92 -8.31 -13.24
C ILE A 27 5.61 -7.50 -12.14
N ALA A 28 5.45 -6.18 -12.13
CA ALA A 28 5.98 -5.29 -11.11
C ALA A 28 5.42 -5.62 -9.72
N ALA A 29 4.10 -5.82 -9.60
CA ALA A 29 3.47 -6.21 -8.34
C ALA A 29 4.02 -7.55 -7.81
N THR A 30 4.21 -8.53 -8.70
CA THR A 30 4.76 -9.83 -8.34
C THR A 30 6.19 -9.70 -7.83
N ALA A 31 7.05 -8.98 -8.57
CA ALA A 31 8.44 -8.76 -8.18
C ALA A 31 8.55 -8.00 -6.84
N ALA A 32 7.77 -6.94 -6.67
CA ALA A 32 7.72 -6.18 -5.42
C ALA A 32 7.30 -7.06 -4.23
N ARG A 33 6.26 -7.90 -4.38
CA ARG A 33 5.84 -8.85 -3.32
C ARG A 33 6.94 -9.83 -2.94
N TYR A 34 7.70 -10.37 -3.91
CA TYR A 34 8.83 -11.24 -3.60
C TYR A 34 9.97 -10.49 -2.90
N HIS A 35 10.26 -9.25 -3.29
CA HIS A 35 11.22 -8.41 -2.59
C HIS A 35 10.79 -8.14 -1.14
N LEU A 36 9.52 -7.80 -0.91
CA LEU A 36 8.96 -7.61 0.44
C LEU A 36 9.08 -8.88 1.30
N ALA A 37 8.77 -10.05 0.74
CA ALA A 37 8.90 -11.33 1.42
C ALA A 37 10.36 -11.65 1.82
N LEU A 38 11.34 -11.06 1.13
CA LEU A 38 12.78 -11.17 1.41
C LEU A 38 13.34 -9.98 2.21
N GLY A 39 12.49 -9.05 2.67
CA GLY A 39 12.89 -7.86 3.43
C GLY A 39 13.43 -6.70 2.59
N GLY A 40 13.39 -6.80 1.26
CA GLY A 40 13.85 -5.77 0.32
C GLY A 40 12.82 -4.67 0.08
N THR A 41 12.53 -3.86 1.11
CA THR A 41 11.53 -2.77 0.99
C THR A 41 11.96 -1.69 -0.01
N THR A 42 13.25 -1.40 -0.11
CA THR A 42 13.81 -0.40 -1.02
C THR A 42 13.63 -0.83 -2.49
N GLU A 43 13.93 -2.08 -2.81
CA GLU A 43 13.73 -2.63 -4.15
C GLU A 43 12.24 -2.67 -4.51
N ALA A 44 11.39 -3.12 -3.58
CA ALA A 44 9.94 -3.14 -3.79
C ALA A 44 9.39 -1.73 -4.07
N GLN A 45 9.81 -0.73 -3.28
CA GLN A 45 9.43 0.67 -3.50
C GLN A 45 9.83 1.14 -4.90
N ALA A 46 11.09 0.93 -5.30
CA ALA A 46 11.59 1.37 -6.60
C ALA A 46 10.85 0.71 -7.77
N ILE A 47 10.50 -0.57 -7.64
CA ILE A 47 9.72 -1.31 -8.64
C ILE A 47 8.30 -0.72 -8.77
N VAL A 48 7.62 -0.51 -7.64
CA VAL A 48 6.26 0.03 -7.61
C VAL A 48 6.22 1.45 -8.16
N GLU A 49 7.14 2.33 -7.74
CA GLU A 49 7.21 3.71 -8.23
C GLU A 49 7.46 3.77 -9.74
N ASN A 50 8.42 3.00 -10.24
CA ASN A 50 8.75 2.98 -11.67
C ASN A 50 7.57 2.49 -12.54
N ALA A 51 6.84 1.47 -12.08
CA ALA A 51 5.66 0.98 -12.79
C ALA A 51 4.51 2.00 -12.74
N LEU A 52 4.28 2.65 -11.59
CA LEU A 52 3.26 3.71 -11.46
C LEU A 52 3.57 4.95 -12.31
N GLU A 53 4.84 5.28 -12.53
CA GLU A 53 5.25 6.36 -13.44
C GLU A 53 4.92 6.03 -14.91
N ALA A 54 4.97 4.76 -15.30
CA ALA A 54 4.61 4.31 -16.64
C ALA A 54 3.10 4.16 -16.84
N GLY A 55 2.38 3.72 -15.80
CA GLY A 55 0.94 3.53 -15.84
C GLY A 55 0.36 3.44 -14.44
N TRP A 56 -0.61 4.32 -14.15
CA TRP A 56 -1.30 4.31 -12.87
C TRP A 56 -2.13 3.03 -12.71
N ASP A 57 -1.89 2.30 -11.63
CA ASP A 57 -2.58 1.05 -11.31
C ASP A 57 -2.90 1.00 -9.81
N ALA A 58 -4.18 0.81 -9.47
CA ALA A 58 -4.64 0.82 -8.09
C ALA A 58 -4.06 -0.35 -7.26
N GLY A 59 -3.75 -1.49 -7.89
CA GLY A 59 -3.14 -2.64 -7.24
C GLY A 59 -1.71 -2.37 -6.77
N LEU A 60 -0.92 -1.70 -7.61
CA LEU A 60 0.42 -1.20 -7.25
C LEU A 60 0.34 -0.14 -6.15
N VAL A 61 -0.62 0.78 -6.21
CA VAL A 61 -0.84 1.78 -5.15
C VAL A 61 -1.17 1.12 -3.82
N ALA A 62 -2.01 0.08 -3.82
CA ALA A 62 -2.36 -0.66 -2.61
C ALA A 62 -1.13 -1.36 -1.99
N LEU A 63 -0.24 -1.91 -2.82
CA LEU A 63 1.01 -2.55 -2.38
C LEU A 63 2.03 -1.56 -1.81
N TYR A 64 1.95 -0.29 -2.21
CA TYR A 64 2.93 0.72 -1.84
C TYR A 64 3.04 0.95 -0.32
N ALA A 65 1.95 0.78 0.43
CA ALA A 65 1.98 0.89 1.90
C ALA A 65 2.94 -0.12 2.56
N ASP A 66 3.08 -1.30 1.96
CA ASP A 66 3.94 -2.39 2.46
C ASP A 66 5.43 -2.14 2.18
N CYS A 67 5.74 -1.21 1.27
CA CYS A 67 7.10 -0.81 0.92
C CYS A 67 7.76 0.09 1.98
N ALA A 68 7.03 0.46 3.04
CA ALA A 68 7.57 1.27 4.11
C ALA A 68 8.64 0.49 4.91
N GLY A 69 9.89 0.99 4.85
CA GLY A 69 10.97 0.53 5.73
C GLY A 69 10.79 1.02 7.18
N ALA A 70 11.90 1.44 7.80
CA ALA A 70 11.89 1.93 9.18
C ALA A 70 11.06 3.23 9.38
N SER A 71 10.89 4.02 8.33
CA SER A 71 10.06 5.23 8.34
C SER A 71 9.14 5.23 7.12
N ALA A 72 7.88 5.56 7.33
CA ALA A 72 6.89 5.73 6.26
C ALA A 72 6.81 7.17 5.73
N LEU A 73 7.52 8.15 6.34
CA LEU A 73 7.45 9.56 5.93
C LEU A 73 7.78 9.79 4.43
N PRO A 74 8.87 9.21 3.86
CA PRO A 74 9.17 9.42 2.45
C PRO A 74 8.08 8.90 1.51
N LEU A 75 7.42 7.80 1.90
CA LEU A 75 6.31 7.23 1.14
C LEU A 75 5.06 8.10 1.24
N ILE A 76 4.77 8.67 2.42
CA ILE A 76 3.67 9.63 2.61
C ILE A 76 3.88 10.83 1.69
N GLU A 77 5.06 11.44 1.70
CA GLU A 77 5.35 12.61 0.87
C GLU A 77 5.20 12.30 -0.63
N ARG A 78 5.62 11.12 -1.07
CA ARG A 78 5.44 10.68 -2.46
C ARG A 78 3.97 10.44 -2.79
N ALA A 79 3.23 9.74 -1.94
CA ALA A 79 1.82 9.46 -2.16
C ALA A 79 0.95 10.74 -2.12
N GLU A 80 1.28 11.70 -1.26
CA GLU A 80 0.63 13.03 -1.26
C GLU A 80 0.90 13.81 -2.55
N LYS A 81 2.05 13.60 -3.21
CA LYS A 81 2.31 14.16 -4.56
C LYS A 81 1.40 13.52 -5.61
N TRP A 82 1.20 12.21 -5.58
CA TRP A 82 0.28 11.51 -6.49
C TRP A 82 -1.18 11.94 -6.28
N LEU A 83 -1.56 12.30 -5.06
CA LEU A 83 -2.91 12.75 -4.74
C LEU A 83 -3.33 14.01 -5.52
N ARG A 84 -2.37 14.84 -5.97
CA ARG A 84 -2.67 16.02 -6.80
C ARG A 84 -3.31 15.67 -8.15
N SER A 85 -3.00 14.52 -8.72
CA SER A 85 -3.57 14.02 -9.98
C SER A 85 -4.58 12.89 -9.78
N HIS A 86 -4.56 12.22 -8.62
CA HIS A 86 -5.40 11.06 -8.31
C HIS A 86 -6.23 11.27 -7.02
N ALA A 87 -6.77 12.48 -6.83
CA ALA A 87 -7.45 12.88 -5.58
C ALA A 87 -8.66 12.04 -5.18
N ARG A 88 -9.26 11.32 -6.14
CA ARG A 88 -10.44 10.47 -5.95
C ARG A 88 -10.14 8.98 -6.15
N ASP A 89 -8.88 8.59 -6.00
CA ASP A 89 -8.49 7.18 -6.02
C ASP A 89 -8.64 6.59 -4.59
N PRO A 90 -9.59 5.66 -4.37
CA PRO A 90 -9.81 5.08 -3.05
C PRO A 90 -8.61 4.25 -2.55
N ALA A 91 -7.88 3.58 -3.43
CA ALA A 91 -6.69 2.81 -3.07
C ALA A 91 -5.55 3.74 -2.60
N LEU A 92 -5.36 4.88 -3.27
CA LEU A 92 -4.35 5.87 -2.85
C LEU A 92 -4.67 6.47 -1.48
N LEU A 93 -5.93 6.82 -1.25
CA LEU A 93 -6.39 7.35 0.03
C LEU A 93 -6.21 6.31 1.14
N LEU A 94 -6.55 5.03 0.90
CA LEU A 94 -6.35 3.98 1.89
C LEU A 94 -4.85 3.75 2.18
N THR A 95 -4.01 3.75 1.14
CA THR A 95 -2.54 3.64 1.27
C THR A 95 -1.96 4.79 2.10
N LEU A 96 -2.37 6.03 1.85
CA LEU A 96 -1.99 7.18 2.67
C LEU A 96 -2.45 7.02 4.12
N GLY A 97 -3.67 6.54 4.33
CA GLY A 97 -4.22 6.20 5.64
C GLY A 97 -3.32 5.24 6.43
N LYS A 98 -2.99 4.09 5.83
CA LYS A 98 -2.11 3.06 6.41
C LYS A 98 -0.70 3.60 6.71
N LEU A 99 -0.11 4.36 5.79
CA LEU A 99 1.21 4.97 5.99
C LEU A 99 1.19 5.98 7.14
N CYS A 100 0.17 6.84 7.21
CA CYS A 100 -0.02 7.76 8.33
C CYS A 100 -0.19 7.03 9.67
N MET A 101 -0.90 5.89 9.69
CA MET A 101 -0.99 5.06 10.91
C MET A 101 0.38 4.55 11.37
N ARG A 102 1.25 4.13 10.44
CA ARG A 102 2.62 3.68 10.77
C ARG A 102 3.47 4.79 11.39
N GLN A 103 3.21 6.05 11.03
CA GLN A 103 3.87 7.23 11.60
C GLN A 103 3.09 7.87 12.77
N GLU A 104 2.04 7.21 13.27
CA GLU A 104 1.20 7.72 14.36
C GLU A 104 0.54 9.09 14.07
N LEU A 105 0.35 9.42 12.79
CA LEU A 105 -0.31 10.64 12.33
C LEU A 105 -1.83 10.45 12.33
N TRP A 106 -2.41 10.19 13.51
CA TRP A 106 -3.77 9.65 13.65
C TRP A 106 -4.86 10.47 12.97
N GLY A 107 -4.83 11.81 13.08
CA GLY A 107 -5.82 12.67 12.44
C GLY A 107 -5.78 12.60 10.90
N LYS A 108 -4.57 12.56 10.33
CA LYS A 108 -4.39 12.37 8.87
C LYS A 108 -4.83 10.97 8.46
N ALA A 109 -4.43 9.95 9.22
CA ALA A 109 -4.82 8.57 8.97
C ALA A 109 -6.35 8.43 8.90
N GLN A 110 -7.06 8.94 9.92
CA GLN A 110 -8.53 8.87 9.96
C GLN A 110 -9.15 9.56 8.75
N SER A 111 -8.71 10.80 8.45
CA SER A 111 -9.25 11.59 7.33
C SER A 111 -9.08 10.86 5.99
N TYR A 112 -7.91 10.28 5.72
CA TYR A 112 -7.65 9.56 4.48
C TYR A 112 -8.45 8.24 4.38
N ILE A 113 -8.55 7.47 5.47
CA ILE A 113 -9.30 6.21 5.46
C ILE A 113 -10.80 6.46 5.29
N GLU A 114 -11.36 7.47 5.97
CA GLU A 114 -12.76 7.86 5.81
C GLU A 114 -13.05 8.36 4.40
N ALA A 115 -12.15 9.16 3.81
CA ALA A 115 -12.28 9.60 2.42
C ALA A 115 -12.24 8.43 1.43
N SER A 116 -11.36 7.45 1.64
CA SER A 116 -11.33 6.20 0.85
C SER A 116 -12.67 5.47 0.92
N LEU A 117 -13.17 5.22 2.14
CA LEU A 117 -14.44 4.51 2.38
C LEU A 117 -15.67 5.25 1.86
N ALA A 118 -15.62 6.59 1.81
CA ALA A 118 -16.69 7.40 1.24
C ALA A 118 -16.77 7.26 -0.29
N LEU A 119 -15.65 6.97 -0.96
CA LEU A 119 -15.61 6.70 -2.39
C LEU A 119 -15.94 5.23 -2.70
N GLU A 120 -15.31 4.32 -1.97
CA GLU A 120 -15.49 2.88 -2.14
C GLU A 120 -15.44 2.17 -0.78
N PRO A 121 -16.60 1.76 -0.23
CA PRO A 121 -16.65 0.95 0.97
C PRO A 121 -16.04 -0.43 0.71
N THR A 122 -14.90 -0.72 1.34
CA THR A 122 -14.21 -2.01 1.21
C THR A 122 -14.05 -2.70 2.56
N HIS A 123 -13.96 -4.03 2.52
CA HIS A 123 -13.61 -4.84 3.67
C HIS A 123 -12.34 -4.31 4.35
N GLU A 124 -11.28 -4.10 3.56
CA GLU A 124 -9.97 -3.65 4.04
C GLU A 124 -10.00 -2.23 4.61
N GLY A 125 -10.71 -1.30 3.98
CA GLY A 125 -10.86 0.06 4.49
C GLY A 125 -11.50 0.07 5.87
N HIS A 126 -12.56 -0.72 6.07
CA HIS A 126 -13.22 -0.83 7.37
C HIS A 126 -12.36 -1.56 8.41
N MET A 127 -11.61 -2.59 8.04
CA MET A 127 -10.62 -3.21 8.96
C MET A 127 -9.57 -2.19 9.41
N THR A 128 -9.07 -1.39 8.47
CA THR A 128 -8.04 -0.38 8.73
C THR A 128 -8.58 0.71 9.67
N LEU A 129 -9.80 1.20 9.43
CA LEU A 129 -10.44 2.19 10.29
C LEU A 129 -10.76 1.64 11.69
N ALA A 130 -11.20 0.38 11.78
CA ALA A 130 -11.42 -0.28 13.06
C ALA A 130 -10.14 -0.35 13.89
N ALA A 131 -9.02 -0.79 13.29
CA ALA A 131 -7.72 -0.83 13.95
C ALA A 131 -7.27 0.57 14.40
N LEU A 132 -7.53 1.62 13.61
CA LEU A 132 -7.26 3.00 14.03
C LEU A 132 -8.10 3.41 15.25
N MET A 133 -9.39 3.08 15.27
CA MET A 133 -10.26 3.38 16.41
C MET A 133 -9.79 2.68 17.69
N GLU A 134 -9.26 1.46 17.61
CA GLU A 134 -8.63 0.79 18.77
C GLU A 134 -7.41 1.57 19.28
N LYS A 135 -6.52 2.01 18.38
CA LYS A 135 -5.34 2.83 18.75
C LYS A 135 -5.73 4.15 19.40
N LEU A 136 -6.88 4.72 19.03
CA LEU A 136 -7.43 5.94 19.59
C LEU A 136 -8.24 5.72 20.89
N GLY A 137 -8.35 4.49 21.39
CA GLY A 137 -9.13 4.20 22.59
C GLY A 137 -10.65 4.30 22.40
N LYS A 138 -11.13 4.07 21.17
CA LYS A 138 -12.54 4.16 20.77
C LYS A 138 -13.12 2.79 20.37
N PRO A 139 -13.19 1.80 21.29
CA PRO A 139 -13.55 0.43 20.95
C PRO A 139 -14.98 0.28 20.40
N GLN A 140 -15.92 1.14 20.82
CA GLN A 140 -17.29 1.10 20.29
C GLN A 140 -17.36 1.51 18.82
N GLU A 141 -16.53 2.47 18.40
CA GLU A 141 -16.40 2.86 16.99
C GLU A 141 -15.71 1.73 16.19
N ALA A 142 -14.66 1.11 16.76
CA ALA A 142 -13.99 -0.02 16.15
C ALA A 142 -14.95 -1.19 15.85
N VAL A 143 -15.79 -1.59 16.81
CA VAL A 143 -16.79 -2.67 16.64
C VAL A 143 -17.77 -2.38 15.50
N ARG A 144 -18.19 -1.12 15.31
CA ARG A 144 -19.07 -0.74 14.20
C ARG A 144 -18.38 -0.99 12.85
N HIS A 145 -17.11 -0.61 12.73
CA HIS A 145 -16.34 -0.84 11.52
C HIS A 145 -16.01 -2.32 11.28
N PHE A 146 -15.71 -3.10 12.32
CA PHE A 146 -15.56 -4.55 12.18
C PHE A 146 -16.84 -5.22 11.67
N ARG A 147 -18.01 -4.82 12.18
CA ARG A 147 -19.30 -5.34 11.68
C ARG A 147 -19.49 -5.00 10.20
N ARG A 148 -19.25 -3.75 9.82
CA ARG A 148 -19.37 -3.31 8.42
C ARG A 148 -18.38 -4.02 7.50
N SER A 149 -17.17 -4.27 7.99
CA SER A 149 -16.16 -5.04 7.28
C SER A 149 -16.60 -6.49 7.03
N ALA A 150 -17.24 -7.13 8.02
CA ALA A 150 -17.76 -8.49 7.89
C ALA A 150 -18.93 -8.58 6.89
N GLU A 151 -19.79 -7.55 6.81
CA GLU A 151 -20.86 -7.45 5.81
C GLU A 151 -20.35 -7.39 4.36
N LEU A 152 -19.12 -6.93 4.15
CA LEU A 152 -18.48 -6.78 2.83
C LEU A 152 -17.57 -7.95 2.46
N ALA A 153 -17.32 -8.89 3.38
CA ALA A 153 -16.40 -10.01 3.18
C ALA A 153 -17.08 -11.28 2.63
N GLY A 154 -18.42 -11.30 2.58
CA GLY A 154 -19.23 -12.41 2.06
C GLY A 154 -19.79 -12.11 0.68
#